data_AF-A0A6P3VDT0-F1
#
_entry.id   AF-A0A6P3VDT0-F1
#
_cell.length_a   1.000
_cell.length_b   1.000
_cell.length_c   1.000
_cell.angle_alpha   90.00
_cell.angle_beta   90.00
_cell.angle_gamma   90.00
#
_symmetry.space_group_name_H-M   'P 1'
#
loop_
_entity.id
_entity.type
_entity.pdbx_description
1 polymer ?
#
loop_
_entity_poly.entity_id
_entity_poly.type
_entity_poly.pdbx_seq_one_letter_code
_entity_poly.pdbx_strand_id
1 'polypeptide(L)'
;MEAKVDKLELMFQKADSDLTLDYIQYRLEYEIKSNHHDSAGEKNPVTLIKELSAIKSRYQTLYAHFKPVAIEQKEIKSRIYTTLNKTMTMIEELRKQTDVELLPLTEEEKTGTEQLKSHMPHL
;
A
#
# COMPACT_ATOMS: atom_id res chain seq x y z
N MET A 1 -27.13 61.67 -7.91
CA MET A 1 -26.64 60.49 -7.14
C MET A 1 -27.47 59.28 -7.53
N GLU A 2 -28.80 59.41 -7.47
CA GLU A 2 -29.83 58.46 -7.96
C GLU A 2 -29.51 57.79 -9.31
N ALA A 3 -29.32 58.55 -10.40
CA ALA A 3 -29.00 57.96 -11.71
C ALA A 3 -27.73 57.08 -11.77
N LYS A 4 -26.77 57.28 -10.85
CA LYS A 4 -25.58 56.39 -10.74
C LYS A 4 -25.90 55.12 -9.96
N VAL A 5 -26.80 55.20 -8.98
CA VAL A 5 -27.32 54.05 -8.24
C VAL A 5 -28.21 53.20 -9.14
N ASP A 6 -29.10 53.80 -9.93
CA ASP A 6 -29.95 53.07 -10.89
C ASP A 6 -29.12 52.32 -11.93
N LYS A 7 -28.03 52.95 -12.42
CA LYS A 7 -27.09 52.31 -13.34
C LYS A 7 -26.35 51.14 -12.69
N LEU A 8 -25.99 51.27 -11.42
CA LEU A 8 -25.30 50.22 -10.69
C LEU A 8 -26.25 49.05 -10.39
N GLU A 9 -27.49 49.34 -10.01
CA GLU A 9 -28.55 48.34 -9.82
C GLU A 9 -28.86 47.59 -11.12
N LEU A 10 -28.94 48.28 -12.25
CA LEU A 10 -29.11 47.65 -13.56
C LEU A 10 -27.91 46.76 -13.93
N MET A 11 -26.69 47.16 -13.60
CA MET A 11 -25.49 46.33 -13.81
C MET A 11 -25.50 45.09 -12.91
N PHE A 12 -25.97 45.20 -11.67
CA PHE A 12 -26.16 44.04 -10.80
C PHE A 12 -27.27 43.12 -11.27
N GLN A 13 -28.43 43.64 -11.69
CA GLN A 13 -29.51 42.84 -12.27
C GLN A 13 -29.07 42.14 -13.56
N LYS A 14 -28.29 42.81 -14.41
CA LYS A 14 -27.71 42.22 -15.62
C LYS A 14 -26.63 41.19 -15.29
N ALA A 15 -25.78 41.47 -14.31
CA ALA A 15 -24.79 40.51 -13.84
C ALA A 15 -25.50 39.30 -13.23
N ASP A 16 -26.51 39.48 -12.39
CA ASP A 16 -27.31 38.41 -11.81
C ASP A 16 -28.12 37.65 -12.87
N SER A 17 -28.52 38.28 -13.99
CA SER A 17 -29.16 37.61 -15.13
C SER A 17 -28.19 36.92 -16.07
N ASP A 18 -27.03 37.49 -16.36
CA ASP A 18 -25.99 36.88 -17.19
C ASP A 18 -25.27 35.76 -16.43
N LEU A 19 -25.04 35.98 -15.14
CA LEU A 19 -24.66 35.03 -14.10
C LEU A 19 -25.91 34.39 -13.49
N THR A 20 -27.11 34.47 -14.11
CA THR A 20 -28.23 33.67 -13.60
C THR A 20 -27.69 32.27 -13.70
N LEU A 21 -27.58 31.67 -12.54
CA LEU A 21 -27.29 30.28 -12.37
C LEU A 21 -28.08 29.51 -13.42
N ASP A 22 -29.34 29.89 -13.66
CA ASP A 22 -30.23 29.30 -14.65
C ASP A 22 -29.78 29.35 -16.11
N TYR A 23 -29.33 30.49 -16.69
CA TYR A 23 -28.97 30.51 -18.12
C TYR A 23 -27.64 29.78 -18.40
N ILE A 24 -26.63 30.00 -17.56
CA ILE A 24 -25.34 29.32 -17.69
C ILE A 24 -25.51 27.83 -17.38
N GLN A 25 -26.22 27.47 -16.30
CA GLN A 25 -26.50 26.08 -15.96
C GLN A 25 -27.32 25.39 -17.05
N TYR A 26 -28.37 26.03 -17.58
CA TYR A 26 -29.18 25.47 -18.67
C TYR A 26 -28.32 25.18 -19.91
N ARG A 27 -27.46 26.12 -20.30
CA ARG A 27 -26.53 25.91 -21.43
C ARG A 27 -25.54 24.78 -21.17
N LEU A 28 -24.93 24.74 -19.99
CA LEU A 28 -23.99 23.68 -19.61
C LEU A 28 -24.67 22.31 -19.56
N GLU A 29 -25.86 22.22 -18.97
CA GLU A 29 -26.65 20.98 -18.94
C GLU A 29 -27.04 20.51 -20.34
N TYR A 30 -27.45 21.45 -21.20
CA TYR A 30 -27.78 21.15 -22.59
C TYR A 30 -26.55 20.63 -23.34
N GLU A 31 -25.42 21.32 -23.24
CA GLU A 31 -24.15 20.93 -23.89
C GLU A 31 -23.63 19.58 -23.37
N ILE A 32 -23.67 19.32 -22.05
CA ILE A 32 -23.29 18.02 -21.46
C ILE A 32 -24.19 16.88 -21.96
N LYS A 33 -25.51 17.10 -22.04
CA LYS A 33 -26.47 16.11 -22.54
C LYS A 33 -26.33 15.88 -24.06
N SER A 34 -26.05 16.93 -24.83
CA SER A 34 -25.91 16.85 -26.29
C SER A 34 -24.56 16.27 -26.73
N ASN A 35 -23.50 16.47 -25.93
CA ASN A 35 -22.16 15.94 -26.18
C ASN A 35 -22.02 14.47 -25.79
N HIS A 36 -23.10 13.69 -25.85
CA HIS A 36 -23.08 12.22 -25.77
C HIS A 36 -22.41 11.66 -27.03
N HIS A 37 -21.11 11.92 -27.19
CA HIS A 37 -20.25 10.99 -27.88
C HIS A 37 -20.24 9.71 -27.05
N ASP A 38 -20.35 8.58 -27.71
CA ASP A 38 -20.18 7.24 -27.12
C ASP A 38 -18.91 7.19 -26.27
N SER A 39 -18.99 7.54 -24.98
CA SER A 39 -17.89 7.47 -24.02
C SER A 39 -17.77 6.04 -23.50
N ALA A 40 -17.91 5.07 -24.40
CA ALA A 40 -17.85 3.64 -24.15
C ALA A 40 -16.44 3.29 -23.66
N GLY A 41 -16.17 3.53 -22.39
CA GLY A 41 -14.89 3.25 -21.73
C GLY A 41 -14.46 4.25 -20.66
N GLU A 42 -14.95 5.49 -20.68
CA GLU A 42 -14.48 6.51 -19.73
C GLU A 42 -15.29 6.45 -18.42
N LYS A 43 -14.64 5.98 -17.35
CA LYS A 43 -15.28 5.87 -16.04
C LYS A 43 -15.59 7.25 -15.48
N ASN A 44 -16.81 7.41 -14.95
CA ASN A 44 -17.22 8.63 -14.24
C ASN A 44 -16.22 8.95 -13.10
N PRO A 45 -15.69 10.18 -13.00
CA PRO A 45 -14.75 10.59 -11.96
C PRO A 45 -15.22 10.30 -10.52
N VAL A 46 -16.53 10.42 -10.25
CA VAL A 46 -17.13 10.11 -8.95
C VAL A 46 -16.96 8.64 -8.60
N THR A 47 -17.13 7.75 -9.57
CA THR A 47 -16.91 6.30 -9.39
C THR A 47 -15.43 6.00 -9.21
N LEU A 48 -14.57 6.66 -9.98
CA LEU A 48 -13.12 6.49 -9.94
C LEU A 48 -12.54 6.85 -8.55
N ILE A 49 -13.01 7.95 -7.95
CA ILE A 49 -12.62 8.35 -6.58
C ILE A 49 -13.02 7.30 -5.54
N LYS A 50 -14.22 6.71 -5.67
CA LYS A 50 -14.67 5.64 -4.77
C LYS A 50 -13.82 4.37 -4.93
N GLU A 51 -13.51 3.96 -6.16
CA GLU A 51 -12.64 2.82 -6.44
C GLU A 51 -11.24 3.02 -5.86
N LEU A 52 -10.63 4.20 -6.10
CA LEU A 52 -9.32 4.54 -5.56
C LEU A 52 -9.28 4.50 -4.03
N SER A 53 -10.33 4.99 -3.37
CA SER A 53 -10.45 4.96 -1.91
C SER A 53 -10.51 3.52 -1.39
N ALA A 54 -11.27 2.65 -2.07
CA ALA A 54 -11.34 1.23 -1.73
C ALA A 54 -10.00 0.50 -1.92
N ILE A 55 -9.29 0.78 -3.02
CA ILE A 55 -7.96 0.21 -3.28
C ILE A 55 -6.96 0.65 -2.21
N LYS A 56 -6.94 1.94 -1.88
CA LYS A 56 -6.06 2.49 -0.83
C LYS A 56 -6.32 1.81 0.51
N SER A 57 -7.59 1.64 0.89
CA SER A 57 -7.95 0.96 2.14
C SER A 57 -7.48 -0.50 2.16
N ARG A 58 -7.71 -1.26 1.08
CA ARG A 58 -7.26 -2.66 0.97
C ARG A 58 -5.75 -2.78 1.10
N TYR A 59 -5.00 -1.90 0.43
CA TYR A 59 -3.55 -1.88 0.53
C TYR A 59 -3.08 -1.60 1.96
N GLN A 60 -3.66 -0.61 2.64
CA GLN A 60 -3.31 -0.28 4.02
C GLN A 60 -3.56 -1.46 4.96
N THR A 61 -4.70 -2.14 4.83
CA THR A 61 -5.02 -3.34 5.61
C THR A 61 -4.02 -4.48 5.32
N LEU A 62 -3.73 -4.75 4.04
CA LEU A 62 -2.77 -5.79 3.68
C LEU A 62 -1.37 -5.50 4.24
N TYR A 63 -0.92 -4.25 4.15
CA TYR A 63 0.37 -3.82 4.68
C TYR A 63 0.43 -3.96 6.20
N ALA A 64 -0.64 -3.55 6.90
CA ALA A 64 -0.73 -3.68 8.36
C ALA A 64 -0.69 -5.14 8.82
N HIS A 65 -1.26 -6.08 8.06
CA HIS A 65 -1.16 -7.51 8.33
C HIS A 65 0.20 -8.11 7.97
N PHE A 66 0.79 -7.68 6.85
CA PHE A 66 2.06 -8.23 6.39
C PHE A 66 3.24 -7.83 7.27
N LYS A 67 3.25 -6.59 7.79
CA LYS A 67 4.34 -6.06 8.60
C LYS A 67 4.70 -6.94 9.82
N PRO A 68 3.77 -7.33 10.71
CA PRO A 68 4.09 -8.22 11.83
C PRO A 68 4.54 -9.61 11.38
N VAL A 69 3.95 -10.17 10.32
CA VAL A 69 4.35 -11.49 9.79
C VAL A 69 5.81 -11.49 9.32
N ALA A 70 6.25 -10.43 8.63
CA ALA A 70 7.63 -10.29 8.21
C ALA A 70 8.60 -10.22 9.41
N ILE A 71 8.20 -9.55 10.49
CA ILE A 71 8.97 -9.46 11.74
C ILE A 71 9.03 -10.84 12.41
N GLU A 72 7.90 -11.51 12.60
CA GLU A 72 7.81 -12.84 13.21
C GLU A 72 8.63 -13.86 12.43
N GLN A 73 8.55 -13.87 11.10
CA GLN A 73 9.36 -14.76 10.28
C GLN A 73 10.87 -14.54 10.48
N LYS A 74 11.30 -13.27 10.59
CA LYS A 74 12.69 -12.94 10.89
C LYS A 74 13.09 -13.46 12.28
N GLU A 75 12.24 -13.25 13.29
CA GLU A 75 12.49 -13.72 14.65
C GLU A 75 12.54 -15.24 14.74
N ILE A 76 11.60 -15.95 14.12
CA ILE A 76 11.55 -17.41 14.09
C ILE A 76 12.81 -17.97 13.44
N LYS A 77 13.22 -17.45 12.28
CA LYS A 77 14.46 -17.86 11.61
C LYS A 77 15.68 -17.66 12.52
N SER A 78 15.75 -16.53 13.22
CA SER A 78 16.83 -16.26 14.18
C SER A 78 16.82 -17.23 15.38
N ARG A 79 15.64 -17.54 15.92
CA ARG A 79 15.48 -18.52 17.01
C ARG A 79 15.89 -19.93 16.57
N ILE A 80 15.49 -20.35 15.37
CA ILE A 80 15.89 -21.65 14.82
C ILE A 80 17.42 -21.71 14.67
N TYR A 81 18.03 -20.71 14.05
CA TYR A 81 19.49 -20.64 13.87
C TYR A 81 20.23 -20.71 15.21
N THR A 82 19.83 -19.88 16.19
CA THR A 82 20.48 -19.85 17.50
C THR A 82 20.30 -21.16 18.26
N THR A 83 19.14 -21.82 18.16
CA THR A 83 18.89 -23.12 18.79
C THR A 83 19.73 -24.21 18.15
N LEU A 84 19.75 -24.28 16.81
CA LEU A 84 20.57 -25.24 16.07
C LEU A 84 22.05 -25.12 16.43
N ASN A 85 22.60 -23.89 16.45
CA ASN A 85 24.00 -23.67 16.82
C ASN A 85 24.29 -24.12 18.26
N LYS A 86 23.42 -23.82 19.22
CA LYS A 86 23.59 -24.28 20.61
C LYS A 86 23.58 -25.79 20.72
N THR A 87 22.64 -26.46 20.05
CA THR A 87 22.56 -27.93 20.03
C THR A 87 23.82 -28.53 19.40
N MET A 88 24.30 -27.94 18.30
CA MET A 88 25.54 -28.35 17.63
C MET A 88 26.74 -28.26 18.58
N THR A 89 26.92 -27.12 19.26
CA THR A 89 27.99 -26.94 20.26
C THR A 89 27.87 -27.94 21.42
N MET A 90 26.67 -28.18 21.93
CA MET A 90 26.45 -29.16 23.01
C MET A 90 26.81 -30.58 22.57
N ILE A 91 26.46 -30.98 21.34
CA ILE A 91 26.84 -32.29 20.78
C ILE A 91 28.36 -32.40 20.68
N GLU A 92 29.05 -31.36 20.20
CA GLU A 92 30.52 -31.35 20.13
C GLU A 92 31.18 -31.46 21.51
N GLU A 93 30.65 -30.79 22.52
CA GLU A 93 31.15 -30.88 23.91
C GLU A 93 30.96 -32.29 24.49
N LEU A 94 29.78 -32.90 24.31
CA LEU A 94 29.51 -34.26 24.77
C LEU A 94 30.40 -35.29 24.06
N ARG A 95 30.69 -35.09 22.76
CA ARG A 95 31.63 -35.94 22.01
C ARG A 95 33.03 -35.90 22.64
N LYS A 96 33.53 -34.70 22.97
CA LYS A 96 34.84 -34.54 23.64
C LYS A 96 34.90 -35.25 25.00
N GLN A 97 33.78 -35.37 25.70
CA GLN A 97 33.72 -36.04 27.00
C GLN A 97 33.64 -37.56 26.93
N THR A 98 33.14 -38.14 25.82
CA THR A 98 32.77 -39.56 25.76
C THR A 98 33.76 -40.43 24.96
N ASP A 99 34.80 -39.86 24.34
CA ASP A 99 35.78 -40.57 23.49
C ASP A 99 35.13 -41.42 22.37
N VAL A 100 33.90 -41.07 21.98
CA VAL A 100 33.13 -41.71 20.91
C VAL A 100 33.44 -40.99 19.60
N GLU A 101 34.24 -41.61 18.73
CA GLU A 101 34.41 -41.20 17.34
C GLU A 101 33.13 -41.50 16.54
N LEU A 102 32.22 -40.52 16.47
CA LEU A 102 31.14 -40.53 15.49
C LEU A 102 31.60 -39.83 14.20
N LEU A 103 31.02 -40.26 13.08
CA LEU A 103 31.27 -39.70 11.75
C LEU A 103 31.19 -38.16 11.77
N PRO A 104 32.12 -37.46 11.09
CA PRO A 104 32.05 -36.02 10.94
C PRO A 104 30.73 -35.61 10.32
N LEU A 105 30.30 -34.39 10.67
CA LEU A 105 29.06 -33.81 10.17
C LEU A 105 29.04 -33.89 8.64
N THR A 106 27.93 -34.35 8.08
CA THR A 106 27.77 -34.52 6.64
C THR A 106 27.81 -33.18 5.93
N GLU A 107 28.21 -33.16 4.65
CA GLU A 107 28.30 -31.94 3.86
C GLU A 107 26.94 -31.24 3.72
N GLU A 108 25.84 -32.00 3.76
CA GLU A 108 24.46 -31.50 3.73
C GLU A 108 24.10 -30.71 5.00
N GLU A 109 24.55 -31.17 6.17
CA GLU A 109 24.36 -30.48 7.45
C GLU A 109 25.19 -29.19 7.53
N LYS A 110 26.42 -29.21 7.03
CA LYS A 110 27.28 -28.00 6.94
C LYS A 110 26.67 -26.96 5.99
N THR A 111 26.31 -27.37 4.78
CA THR A 111 25.68 -26.46 3.81
C THR A 111 24.32 -25.94 4.26
N GLY A 112 23.53 -26.74 4.99
CA GLY A 112 22.27 -26.29 5.59
C GLY A 112 22.45 -25.14 6.58
N THR A 113 23.48 -25.19 7.43
CA THR A 113 23.79 -24.09 8.36
C THR A 113 24.31 -22.83 7.67
N GLU A 114 25.14 -22.99 6.64
CA GLU A 114 25.64 -21.86 5.83
C GLU A 114 24.53 -21.18 5.04
N GLN A 115 23.59 -21.94 4.46
CA GLN A 115 22.41 -21.40 3.82
C GLN A 115 21.52 -20.66 4.82
N LEU A 116 21.33 -21.19 6.03
CA LEU A 116 20.56 -20.49 7.07
C LEU A 116 21.21 -19.16 7.46
N LYS A 117 22.54 -19.12 7.51
CA LYS A 117 23.34 -17.93 7.80
C LYS A 117 23.27 -16.89 6.67
N SER A 118 23.37 -17.30 5.41
CA SER A 118 23.33 -16.39 4.26
C SER A 118 21.98 -15.70 4.08
N HIS A 119 20.88 -16.35 4.48
CA HIS A 119 19.53 -15.77 4.49
C HIS A 119 19.28 -14.81 5.65
N MET A 120 20.29 -14.56 6.51
CA MET A 120 20.22 -13.65 7.64
C MET A 120 21.39 -12.63 7.63
N PRO A 121 21.41 -11.66 6.69
CA PRO A 121 22.50 -10.70 6.56
C PRO A 121 22.64 -9.69 7.71
N HIS A 122 21.76 -9.73 8.72
CA HIS A 122 21.70 -8.76 9.82
C HIS A 122 21.66 -9.41 11.23
N LEU A 123 22.30 -10.57 11.39
CA LEU A 123 22.75 -11.01 12.72
C LEU A 123 24.24 -10.67 12.88
#